data_AF-A0A8H7NDZ7-F1
#
_entry.id   AF-A0A8H7NDZ7-F1
#
_cell.length_a   1.000
_cell.length_b   1.000
_cell.length_c   1.000
_cell.angle_alpha   90.00
_cell.angle_beta   90.00
_cell.angle_gamma   90.00
#
_symmetry.space_group_name_H-M   'P 1'
#
loop_
_entity.id
_entity.type
_entity.pdbx_description
1 polymer ?
#
loop_
_entity_poly.entity_id
_entity_poly.type
_entity_poly.pdbx_seq_one_letter_code
_entity_poly.pdbx_strand_id
1 'polypeptide(L)'
;MGKQRQQNPILSALSQWLEDLGLNTPGAETDDGGWRQEIIDKTPKRFTVYEPMALLPAGSFTHPSWKALLARVGETAAAARLWPLILRDPALLKEGDEQGEENVLRSPSGLRMLHGDFGPSAPVGPGGGPAEEDFERALWVSTKQNGIYQTWAPRWTMFSRGNAGHDVWAADLYGGIGYFVFSYASLGMRVLCWEINPWSVEGLRRGALANRWTIRVVQGDELQLPAEDLIRGGEQIVVFLEDNQKALGRIRSLQASGSAGRSGTSTVGSYLRAKQLGSPPGT
;
A
#
# COMPACT_ATOMS: atom_id res chain seq x y z
N MET A 1 -17.55 20.74 -35.29
CA MET A 1 -17.38 19.30 -34.98
C MET A 1 -17.18 19.17 -33.48
N GLY A 2 -18.19 18.71 -32.75
CA GLY A 2 -18.11 18.55 -31.29
C GLY A 2 -17.18 17.40 -30.92
N LYS A 3 -16.26 17.62 -29.98
CA LYS A 3 -15.46 16.55 -29.37
C LYS A 3 -16.41 15.53 -28.75
N GLN A 4 -16.49 14.34 -29.35
CA GLN A 4 -17.24 13.21 -28.81
C GLN A 4 -16.62 12.86 -27.45
N ARG A 5 -17.40 13.06 -26.39
CA ARG A 5 -16.98 12.82 -25.01
C ARG A 5 -16.67 11.32 -24.90
N GLN A 6 -15.39 10.96 -24.78
CA GLN A 6 -14.95 9.58 -24.64
C GLN A 6 -15.72 8.95 -23.47
N GLN A 7 -16.66 8.05 -23.77
CA GLN A 7 -17.45 7.40 -22.73
C GLN A 7 -16.51 6.57 -21.84
N ASN A 8 -16.76 6.61 -20.53
CA ASN A 8 -15.96 5.87 -19.57
C ASN A 8 -16.04 4.36 -19.92
N PRO A 9 -14.91 3.65 -20.10
CA PRO A 9 -14.89 2.26 -20.55
C PRO A 9 -15.69 1.32 -19.63
N ILE A 10 -15.77 1.64 -18.34
CA ILE A 10 -16.60 0.90 -17.37
C ILE A 10 -18.09 1.05 -17.71
N LEU A 11 -18.52 2.24 -18.15
CA LEU A 11 -19.92 2.51 -18.51
C LEU A 11 -20.31 1.81 -19.82
N SER A 12 -19.41 1.78 -20.80
CA SER A 12 -19.63 1.05 -22.04
C SER A 12 -19.69 -0.45 -21.79
N ALA A 13 -18.78 -1.00 -20.97
CA ALA A 13 -18.78 -2.39 -20.55
C ALA A 13 -20.07 -2.79 -19.80
N LEU A 14 -20.49 -1.96 -18.86
CA LEU A 14 -21.71 -2.17 -18.08
C LEU A 14 -22.96 -2.11 -18.95
N SER A 15 -23.02 -1.16 -19.89
CA SER A 15 -24.15 -1.04 -20.82
C SER A 15 -24.27 -2.27 -21.70
N GLN A 16 -23.15 -2.72 -22.30
CA GLN A 16 -23.11 -3.96 -23.08
C GLN A 16 -23.51 -5.18 -22.25
N TRP A 17 -23.04 -5.28 -21.01
CA TRP A 17 -23.36 -6.40 -20.14
C TRP A 17 -24.85 -6.47 -19.77
N LEU A 18 -25.46 -5.32 -19.47
CA LEU A 18 -26.90 -5.24 -19.20
C LEU A 18 -27.74 -5.60 -20.43
N GLU A 19 -27.27 -5.23 -21.62
CA GLU A 19 -27.90 -5.60 -22.89
C GLU A 19 -27.83 -7.12 -23.13
N ASP A 20 -26.66 -7.71 -22.92
CA ASP A 20 -26.43 -9.15 -23.09
C ASP A 20 -27.26 -10.00 -22.12
N LEU A 21 -27.61 -9.45 -20.94
CA LEU A 21 -28.49 -10.10 -19.96
C LEU A 21 -29.97 -10.06 -20.37
N GLY A 22 -30.33 -9.41 -21.49
CA GLY A 22 -31.72 -9.19 -21.87
C GLY A 22 -32.46 -8.24 -20.92
N LEU A 23 -31.74 -7.55 -20.03
CA LEU A 23 -32.29 -6.60 -19.06
C LEU A 23 -32.51 -5.20 -19.67
N ASN A 24 -32.85 -5.18 -20.96
CA ASN A 24 -33.14 -3.97 -21.72
C ASN A 24 -34.59 -3.51 -21.59
N THR A 25 -35.45 -4.28 -20.93
CA THR A 25 -36.88 -3.97 -20.84
C THR A 25 -37.29 -3.65 -19.40
N PRO A 26 -37.89 -2.46 -19.13
CA PRO A 26 -38.60 -2.23 -17.89
C PRO A 26 -39.73 -3.26 -17.80
N GLY A 27 -39.60 -4.18 -16.83
CA GLY A 27 -40.42 -5.38 -16.72
C GLY A 27 -40.99 -5.54 -15.31
N ALA A 28 -41.54 -4.44 -14.78
CA ALA A 28 -42.55 -4.39 -13.74
C ALA A 28 -43.16 -2.98 -13.85
N GLU A 29 -44.46 -2.83 -13.65
CA GLU A 29 -45.27 -1.63 -13.94
C GLU A 29 -44.93 -0.37 -13.09
N THR A 30 -43.68 -0.17 -12.68
CA THR A 30 -43.23 0.92 -11.80
C THR A 30 -41.78 1.42 -12.03
N ASP A 31 -41.10 1.05 -13.12
CA ASP A 31 -39.65 1.31 -13.24
C ASP A 31 -39.29 2.46 -14.23
N ASP A 32 -39.23 3.68 -13.69
CA ASP A 32 -39.00 4.96 -14.40
C ASP A 32 -37.56 5.16 -14.95
N GLY A 33 -36.87 4.10 -15.38
CA GLY A 33 -35.50 4.19 -15.89
C GLY A 33 -34.44 4.61 -14.85
N GLY A 34 -34.84 4.86 -13.60
CA GLY A 34 -33.98 5.29 -12.50
C GLY A 34 -33.03 4.19 -12.02
N TRP A 35 -33.46 2.93 -12.05
CA TRP A 35 -32.63 1.81 -11.57
C TRP A 35 -31.34 1.62 -12.38
N ARG A 36 -31.38 1.78 -13.71
CA ARG A 36 -30.21 1.62 -14.59
C ARG A 36 -29.20 2.73 -14.32
N GLN A 37 -29.70 3.96 -14.18
CA GLN A 37 -28.88 5.11 -13.80
C GLN A 37 -28.27 4.94 -12.40
N GLU A 38 -29.02 4.38 -11.46
CA GLU A 38 -28.54 4.07 -10.12
C GLU A 38 -27.41 3.01 -10.13
N ILE A 39 -27.57 1.92 -10.89
CA ILE A 39 -26.51 0.89 -11.06
C ILE A 39 -25.24 1.53 -11.62
N ILE A 40 -25.38 2.36 -12.67
CA ILE A 40 -24.28 3.12 -13.29
C ILE A 40 -23.59 4.03 -12.27
N ASP A 41 -24.36 4.84 -11.54
CA ASP A 41 -23.82 5.84 -10.62
C ASP A 41 -23.09 5.20 -9.44
N LYS A 42 -23.56 4.03 -8.99
CA LYS A 42 -22.99 3.25 -7.89
C LYS A 42 -21.94 2.24 -8.34
N THR A 43 -21.58 2.21 -9.63
CA THR A 43 -20.50 1.36 -10.13
C THR A 43 -19.15 1.85 -9.60
N PRO A 44 -18.26 0.95 -9.12
CA PRO A 44 -16.91 1.34 -8.72
C PRO A 44 -16.15 2.01 -9.86
N LYS A 45 -15.67 3.24 -9.61
CA LYS A 45 -14.93 4.05 -10.60
C LYS A 45 -13.42 3.97 -10.42
N ARG A 46 -12.95 3.29 -9.37
CA ARG A 46 -11.54 3.18 -9.00
C ARG A 46 -11.20 1.72 -8.73
N PHE A 47 -10.06 1.31 -9.24
CA PHE A 47 -9.41 0.03 -8.99
C PHE A 47 -7.89 0.23 -9.11
N THR A 48 -7.12 -0.65 -8.49
CA THR A 48 -5.66 -0.68 -8.63
C THR A 48 -5.27 -1.87 -9.50
N VAL A 49 -4.43 -1.67 -10.50
CA VAL A 49 -3.91 -2.78 -11.32
C VAL A 49 -2.53 -3.19 -10.80
N TYR A 50 -2.39 -4.48 -10.53
CA TYR A 50 -1.14 -5.17 -10.31
C TYR A 50 -1.12 -6.34 -11.31
N GLU A 51 -0.52 -6.17 -12.48
CA GLU A 51 -0.66 -7.16 -13.55
C GLU A 51 -0.25 -8.59 -13.10
N PRO A 52 -1.01 -9.62 -13.48
CA PRO A 52 -2.24 -9.63 -14.31
C PRO A 52 -3.55 -9.51 -13.50
N MET A 53 -3.56 -8.82 -12.35
CA MET A 53 -4.69 -8.67 -11.43
C MET A 53 -5.18 -7.21 -11.31
N ALA A 54 -6.48 -7.03 -11.08
CA ALA A 54 -7.09 -5.78 -10.64
C ALA A 54 -7.72 -5.93 -9.26
N LEU A 55 -7.48 -4.94 -8.39
CA LEU A 55 -7.95 -4.87 -7.01
C LEU A 55 -9.02 -3.78 -6.87
N LEU A 56 -10.20 -4.18 -6.41
CA LEU A 56 -11.33 -3.31 -6.09
C LEU A 56 -11.36 -2.95 -4.60
N PRO A 57 -11.68 -1.69 -4.25
CA PRO A 57 -11.89 -1.29 -2.87
C PRO A 57 -13.01 -2.08 -2.17
N ALA A 58 -12.94 -2.22 -0.85
CA ALA A 58 -13.91 -2.96 -0.04
C ALA A 58 -15.38 -2.52 -0.24
N GLY A 59 -15.60 -1.22 -0.47
CA GLY A 59 -16.92 -0.65 -0.75
C GLY A 59 -17.51 -0.99 -2.13
N SER A 60 -16.80 -1.74 -2.98
CA SER A 60 -17.25 -2.04 -4.34
C SER A 60 -18.47 -2.97 -4.35
N PHE A 61 -19.49 -2.65 -5.16
CA PHE A 61 -20.72 -3.45 -5.31
C PHE A 61 -21.48 -3.73 -4.00
N THR A 62 -21.34 -2.89 -2.98
CA THR A 62 -22.05 -3.05 -1.70
C THR A 62 -23.44 -2.44 -1.68
N HIS A 63 -23.77 -1.59 -2.67
CA HIS A 63 -25.08 -0.95 -2.79
C HIS A 63 -26.20 -1.98 -2.93
N PRO A 64 -27.39 -1.79 -2.31
CA PRO A 64 -28.51 -2.73 -2.40
C PRO A 64 -28.89 -3.11 -3.83
N SER A 65 -28.97 -2.13 -4.74
CA SER A 65 -29.29 -2.37 -6.17
C SER A 65 -28.25 -3.27 -6.84
N TRP A 66 -26.97 -3.10 -6.52
CA TRP A 66 -25.88 -3.96 -7.00
C TRP A 66 -25.96 -5.36 -6.39
N LYS A 67 -26.24 -5.49 -5.09
CA LYS A 67 -26.44 -6.79 -4.43
C LYS A 67 -27.62 -7.55 -5.04
N ALA A 68 -28.74 -6.87 -5.27
CA ALA A 68 -29.93 -7.47 -5.90
C ALA A 68 -29.65 -7.91 -7.34
N LEU A 69 -28.95 -7.07 -8.12
CA LEU A 69 -28.56 -7.41 -9.49
C LEU A 69 -27.62 -8.63 -9.54
N LEU A 70 -26.58 -8.65 -8.70
CA LEU A 70 -25.66 -9.78 -8.62
C LEU A 70 -26.34 -11.05 -8.09
N ALA A 71 -27.27 -10.94 -7.15
CA ALA A 71 -28.07 -12.08 -6.68
C ALA A 71 -28.99 -12.63 -7.78
N ARG A 72 -29.60 -11.74 -8.59
CA ARG A 72 -30.46 -12.12 -9.72
C ARG A 72 -29.68 -12.80 -10.83
N VAL A 73 -28.50 -12.29 -11.16
CA VAL A 73 -27.64 -12.86 -12.20
C VAL A 73 -26.90 -14.10 -11.69
N GLY A 74 -26.67 -14.22 -10.37
CA GLY A 74 -25.98 -15.34 -9.74
C GLY A 74 -24.54 -15.53 -10.23
N GLU A 75 -23.99 -16.73 -10.04
CA GLU A 75 -22.68 -17.15 -10.59
C GLU A 75 -22.81 -17.62 -12.05
N THR A 76 -23.70 -17.01 -12.83
CA THR A 76 -23.89 -17.40 -14.23
C THR A 76 -22.70 -16.93 -15.09
N ALA A 77 -22.52 -17.57 -16.25
CA ALA A 77 -21.54 -17.15 -17.26
C ALA A 77 -21.70 -15.67 -17.65
N ALA A 78 -22.90 -15.11 -17.51
CA ALA A 78 -23.13 -13.70 -17.75
C ALA A 78 -22.46 -12.81 -16.69
N ALA A 79 -22.55 -13.11 -15.38
CA ALA A 79 -21.81 -12.37 -14.35
C ALA A 79 -20.28 -12.42 -14.58
N ALA A 80 -19.77 -13.57 -15.04
CA ALA A 80 -18.36 -13.72 -15.39
C ALA A 80 -17.93 -12.85 -16.57
N ARG A 81 -18.82 -12.51 -17.51
CA ARG A 81 -18.53 -11.66 -18.69
C ARG A 81 -18.43 -10.17 -18.38
N LEU A 82 -18.99 -9.70 -17.27
CA LEU A 82 -18.86 -8.29 -16.85
C LEU A 82 -17.40 -7.89 -16.65
N TRP A 83 -16.60 -8.78 -16.06
CA TRP A 83 -15.23 -8.45 -15.63
C TRP A 83 -14.25 -8.31 -16.79
N PRO A 84 -14.21 -9.23 -17.78
CA PRO A 84 -13.47 -9.02 -19.02
C PRO A 84 -13.92 -7.78 -19.79
N LEU A 85 -15.22 -7.44 -19.79
CA LEU A 85 -15.69 -6.21 -20.45
C LEU A 85 -15.14 -4.95 -19.75
N ILE A 86 -15.09 -4.94 -18.42
CA ILE A 86 -14.59 -3.78 -17.64
C ILE A 86 -13.06 -3.67 -17.70
N LEU A 87 -12.36 -4.81 -17.63
CA LEU A 87 -10.92 -4.85 -17.33
C LEU A 87 -10.06 -5.38 -18.49
N ARG A 88 -10.68 -5.86 -19.57
CA ARG A 88 -10.11 -6.52 -20.75
C ARG A 88 -9.62 -7.95 -20.56
N ASP A 89 -8.91 -8.29 -19.48
CA ASP A 89 -8.49 -9.69 -19.15
C ASP A 89 -7.95 -9.98 -17.72
N PRO A 90 -7.72 -9.03 -16.79
CA PRO A 90 -7.05 -9.35 -15.53
C PRO A 90 -7.98 -10.08 -14.54
N ALA A 91 -7.38 -10.91 -13.70
CA ALA A 91 -8.05 -11.52 -12.56
C ALA A 91 -8.55 -10.43 -11.60
N LEU A 92 -9.78 -10.55 -11.10
CA LEU A 92 -10.42 -9.50 -10.30
C LEU A 92 -10.55 -9.94 -8.85
N LEU A 93 -10.01 -9.11 -7.97
CA LEU A 93 -10.01 -9.32 -6.55
C LEU A 93 -10.66 -8.12 -5.84
N LYS A 94 -11.44 -8.39 -4.80
CA LYS A 94 -12.11 -7.36 -3.99
C LYS A 94 -11.67 -7.50 -2.54
N GLU A 95 -11.31 -6.39 -1.91
CA GLU A 95 -11.12 -6.34 -0.46
C GLU A 95 -12.47 -6.56 0.26
N GLY A 96 -12.40 -7.09 1.46
CA GLY A 96 -13.54 -7.40 2.32
C GLY A 96 -13.17 -7.20 3.78
N ASP A 97 -14.18 -7.30 4.65
CA ASP A 97 -14.00 -6.99 6.06
C ASP A 97 -13.14 -8.06 6.74
N GLU A 98 -12.08 -7.64 7.43
CA GLU A 98 -11.19 -8.53 8.19
C GLU A 98 -11.98 -9.23 9.30
N GLN A 99 -12.13 -10.56 9.21
CA GLN A 99 -12.66 -11.36 10.30
C GLN A 99 -11.52 -11.66 11.27
N GLY A 100 -11.73 -11.32 12.54
CA GLY A 100 -10.72 -11.24 13.60
C GLY A 100 -10.19 -12.57 14.14
N GLU A 101 -9.83 -13.50 13.27
CA GLU A 101 -9.06 -14.69 13.65
C GLU A 101 -7.55 -14.42 13.57
N GLU A 102 -6.78 -15.05 14.47
CA GLU A 102 -5.34 -14.86 14.59
C GLU A 102 -4.60 -15.41 13.36
N ASN A 103 -4.34 -14.51 12.42
CA ASN A 103 -3.76 -14.84 11.12
C ASN A 103 -2.22 -14.86 11.17
N VAL A 104 -1.65 -15.91 11.77
CA VAL A 104 -0.19 -16.09 11.92
C VAL A 104 0.55 -16.08 10.58
N LEU A 105 -0.09 -16.59 9.52
CA LEU A 105 0.49 -16.71 8.17
C LEU A 105 0.34 -15.43 7.33
N ARG A 106 -0.35 -14.40 7.85
CA ARG A 106 -0.73 -13.18 7.09
C ARG A 106 -1.38 -13.52 5.74
N SER A 107 -2.15 -14.61 5.70
CA SER A 107 -2.93 -15.00 4.53
C SER A 107 -4.15 -14.10 4.45
N PRO A 108 -4.48 -13.51 3.29
CA PRO A 108 -5.61 -12.58 3.22
C PRO A 108 -6.94 -13.25 3.55
N SER A 109 -7.52 -12.96 4.73
CA SER A 109 -8.83 -13.51 5.15
C SER A 109 -10.01 -12.68 4.62
N GLY A 110 -9.77 -11.41 4.29
CA GLY A 110 -10.80 -10.50 3.77
C GLY A 110 -10.93 -10.46 2.25
N LEU A 111 -10.09 -11.17 1.48
CA LEU A 111 -10.10 -11.02 0.02
C LEU A 111 -11.12 -11.94 -0.66
N ARG A 112 -11.99 -11.36 -1.50
CA ARG A 112 -12.93 -12.09 -2.34
C ARG A 112 -12.48 -12.07 -3.80
N MET A 113 -12.18 -13.25 -4.33
CA MET A 113 -11.91 -13.45 -5.76
C MET A 113 -13.23 -13.38 -6.52
N LEU A 114 -13.36 -12.43 -7.44
CA LEU A 114 -14.57 -12.21 -8.23
C LEU A 114 -14.48 -12.82 -9.63
N HIS A 115 -13.27 -12.91 -10.20
CA HIS A 115 -13.04 -13.40 -11.56
C HIS A 115 -11.60 -13.86 -11.79
N GLY A 116 -11.42 -14.87 -12.63
CA GLY A 116 -10.11 -15.41 -13.01
C GLY A 116 -9.68 -16.58 -12.14
N ASP A 117 -8.66 -17.30 -12.60
CA ASP A 117 -8.05 -18.39 -11.86
C ASP A 117 -6.96 -17.84 -10.93
N PHE A 118 -7.13 -18.04 -9.62
CA PHE A 118 -6.15 -17.67 -8.59
C PHE A 118 -5.31 -18.86 -8.13
N GLY A 119 -5.39 -19.98 -8.86
CA GLY A 119 -4.78 -21.24 -8.50
C GLY A 119 -5.55 -21.99 -7.42
N PRO A 120 -4.95 -23.09 -6.90
CA PRO A 120 -5.60 -24.03 -6.01
C PRO A 120 -6.10 -23.36 -4.71
N SER A 121 -7.22 -23.85 -4.17
CA SER A 121 -7.81 -23.33 -2.93
C SER A 121 -7.24 -23.94 -1.65
N ALA A 122 -6.49 -25.04 -1.77
CA ALA A 122 -5.80 -25.73 -0.70
C ALA A 122 -4.48 -26.32 -1.24
N PRO A 123 -3.40 -26.38 -0.45
CA PRO A 123 -2.16 -27.04 -0.86
C PRO A 123 -2.38 -28.54 -1.06
N VAL A 124 -1.77 -29.13 -2.08
CA VAL A 124 -1.89 -30.58 -2.37
C VAL A 124 -0.68 -31.39 -1.90
N GLY A 125 0.35 -30.72 -1.39
CA GLY A 125 1.59 -31.35 -0.96
C GLY A 125 1.47 -32.20 0.31
N PRO A 126 2.41 -33.13 0.53
CA PRO A 126 2.44 -33.97 1.73
C PRO A 126 2.54 -33.10 3.00
N GLY A 127 1.74 -33.44 4.02
CA GLY A 127 1.76 -32.72 5.30
C GLY A 127 1.08 -31.35 5.29
N GLY A 128 0.30 -31.02 4.25
CA GLY A 128 -0.48 -29.78 4.19
C GLY A 128 0.30 -28.55 3.73
N GLY A 129 1.54 -28.73 3.26
CA GLY A 129 2.34 -27.68 2.62
C GLY A 129 2.14 -27.64 1.10
N PRO A 130 2.54 -26.55 0.42
CA PRO A 130 2.45 -26.45 -1.04
C PRO A 130 3.40 -27.43 -1.73
N ALA A 131 2.90 -28.09 -2.79
CA ALA A 131 3.70 -28.84 -3.75
C ALA A 131 4.22 -27.91 -4.87
N GLU A 132 5.11 -28.42 -5.72
CA GLU A 132 5.61 -27.67 -6.88
C GLU A 132 4.47 -27.29 -7.84
N GLU A 133 3.51 -28.19 -8.03
CA GLU A 133 2.31 -27.94 -8.85
C GLU A 133 1.43 -26.81 -8.28
N ASP A 134 1.43 -26.59 -6.96
CA ASP A 134 0.69 -25.49 -6.35
C ASP A 134 1.29 -24.14 -6.73
N PHE A 135 2.63 -24.05 -6.79
CA PHE A 135 3.32 -22.83 -7.18
C PHE A 135 3.18 -22.52 -8.67
N GLU A 136 3.24 -23.54 -9.53
CA GLU A 136 3.06 -23.40 -10.99
C GLU A 136 1.65 -22.97 -11.36
N ARG A 137 0.64 -23.46 -10.63
CA ARG A 137 -0.76 -23.11 -10.87
C ARG A 137 -1.23 -21.85 -10.16
N ALA A 138 -0.45 -21.32 -9.22
CA ALA A 138 -0.80 -20.10 -8.51
C ALA A 138 -0.80 -18.89 -9.44
N LEU A 139 -1.73 -17.96 -9.21
CA LEU A 139 -1.66 -16.65 -9.83
C LEU A 139 -0.56 -15.84 -9.14
N TRP A 140 0.51 -15.54 -9.87
CA TRP A 140 1.56 -14.63 -9.43
C TRP A 140 1.32 -13.23 -9.94
N VAL A 141 1.43 -12.28 -9.03
CA VAL A 141 1.26 -10.85 -9.29
C VAL A 141 2.53 -10.13 -8.89
N SER A 142 2.94 -9.16 -9.70
CA SER A 142 4.14 -8.37 -9.44
C SER A 142 3.88 -6.88 -9.53
N THR A 143 4.63 -6.09 -8.76
CA THR A 143 4.74 -4.65 -8.94
C THR A 143 6.17 -4.19 -8.71
N LYS A 144 6.51 -3.02 -9.25
CA LYS A 144 7.84 -2.42 -9.07
C LYS A 144 7.71 -1.14 -8.25
N GLN A 145 8.31 -1.12 -7.08
CA GLN A 145 8.39 0.07 -6.21
C GLN A 145 9.84 0.35 -5.88
N ASN A 146 10.27 1.61 -6.03
CA ASN A 146 11.64 2.03 -5.75
C ASN A 146 12.70 1.16 -6.45
N GLY A 147 12.42 0.70 -7.68
CA GLY A 147 13.32 -0.17 -8.43
C GLY A 147 13.24 -1.66 -8.09
N ILE A 148 12.52 -2.05 -7.03
CA ILE A 148 12.44 -3.42 -6.53
C ILE A 148 11.15 -4.08 -7.00
N TYR A 149 11.27 -5.29 -7.57
CA TYR A 149 10.12 -6.14 -7.86
C TYR A 149 9.64 -6.81 -6.58
N GLN A 150 8.37 -6.63 -6.28
CA GLN A 150 7.67 -7.34 -5.22
C GLN A 150 6.63 -8.22 -5.88
N THR A 151 6.79 -9.53 -5.70
CA THR A 151 5.98 -10.58 -6.33
C THR A 151 5.31 -11.41 -5.25
N TRP A 152 4.02 -11.64 -5.39
CA TRP A 152 3.24 -12.39 -4.42
C TRP A 152 2.10 -13.15 -5.09
N ALA A 153 1.58 -14.16 -4.40
CA ALA A 153 0.39 -14.90 -4.82
C ALA A 153 -0.81 -14.39 -3.99
N PRO A 154 -1.75 -13.60 -4.58
CA PRO A 154 -2.77 -12.87 -3.81
C PRO A 154 -3.71 -13.74 -2.97
N ARG A 155 -3.85 -15.03 -3.30
CA ARG A 155 -4.62 -16.00 -2.50
C ARG A 155 -3.91 -16.38 -1.21
N TRP A 156 -2.58 -16.46 -1.25
CA TRP A 156 -1.77 -17.09 -0.20
C TRP A 156 -1.09 -16.08 0.69
N THR A 157 -0.70 -14.93 0.15
CA THR A 157 0.07 -13.91 0.86
C THR A 157 -0.47 -12.51 0.64
N MET A 158 -0.47 -11.70 1.70
CA MET A 158 -0.84 -10.29 1.61
C MET A 158 0.30 -9.42 1.08
N PHE A 159 -0.05 -8.46 0.24
CA PHE A 159 0.82 -7.36 -0.18
C PHE A 159 0.25 -6.05 0.35
N SER A 160 1.01 -5.34 1.18
CA SER A 160 0.70 -3.95 1.54
C SER A 160 1.64 -3.05 0.76
N ARG A 161 1.09 -2.05 0.07
CA ARG A 161 1.87 -1.16 -0.79
C ARG A 161 2.93 -0.35 -0.03
N GLY A 162 2.87 -0.29 1.31
CA GLY A 162 3.81 0.43 2.17
C GLY A 162 3.88 1.91 1.82
N ASN A 163 3.49 2.80 2.73
CA ASN A 163 3.76 4.21 2.52
C ASN A 163 5.26 4.45 2.74
N ALA A 164 6.09 4.28 1.70
CA ALA A 164 7.35 5.01 1.60
C ALA A 164 7.01 6.49 1.37
N GLY A 165 6.35 7.08 2.37
CA GLY A 165 5.88 8.44 2.34
C GLY A 165 7.02 9.37 2.73
N HIS A 166 6.94 10.60 2.24
CA HIS A 166 7.73 11.74 2.68
C HIS A 166 7.65 12.00 4.22
N ASP A 167 6.80 11.25 4.94
CA ASP A 167 6.62 11.29 6.39
C ASP A 167 7.47 10.26 7.17
N VAL A 168 8.23 9.41 6.48
CA VAL A 168 9.12 8.44 7.13
C VAL A 168 10.50 9.05 7.34
N TRP A 169 10.92 9.07 8.60
CA TRP A 169 12.23 9.57 9.01
C TRP A 169 13.23 8.42 9.21
N ALA A 170 14.46 8.62 8.73
CA ALA A 170 15.62 7.79 9.03
C ALA A 170 16.63 8.59 9.87
N ALA A 171 17.39 7.89 10.71
CA ALA A 171 18.49 8.46 11.47
C ALA A 171 19.79 7.70 11.17
N ASP A 172 20.85 8.42 10.83
CA ASP A 172 22.20 7.87 10.65
C ASP A 172 23.17 8.54 11.62
N LEU A 173 23.69 7.78 12.59
CA LEU A 173 24.57 8.30 13.63
C LEU A 173 26.03 8.46 13.18
N TYR A 174 26.35 8.06 11.95
CA TYR A 174 27.67 8.14 11.33
C TYR A 174 27.51 8.50 9.85
N GLY A 175 27.02 9.72 9.59
CA GLY A 175 26.63 10.16 8.26
C GLY A 175 27.76 10.08 7.23
N GLY A 176 29.01 10.25 7.66
CA GLY A 176 30.18 10.17 6.78
C GLY A 176 30.02 11.05 5.55
N ILE A 177 30.41 10.51 4.38
CA ILE A 177 30.17 11.14 3.07
C ILE A 177 28.79 10.80 2.48
N GLY A 178 27.90 10.16 3.25
CA GLY A 178 26.54 9.82 2.84
C GLY A 178 26.31 8.38 2.37
N TYR A 179 27.18 7.42 2.71
CA TYR A 179 27.07 6.03 2.23
C TYR A 179 25.67 5.41 2.49
N PHE A 180 25.18 5.46 3.73
CA PHE A 180 23.82 5.00 4.05
C PHE A 180 22.77 6.12 3.90
N VAL A 181 23.11 7.36 4.23
CA VAL A 181 22.23 8.55 4.08
C VAL A 181 21.60 8.61 2.68
N PHE A 182 22.39 8.40 1.61
CA PHE A 182 21.90 8.44 0.24
C PHE A 182 20.98 7.26 -0.09
N SER A 183 21.20 6.10 0.53
CA SER A 183 20.30 4.95 0.39
C SER A 183 18.91 5.27 0.95
N TYR A 184 18.84 5.86 2.16
CA TYR A 184 17.57 6.30 2.75
C TYR A 184 16.90 7.41 1.94
N ALA A 185 17.66 8.43 1.50
CA ALA A 185 17.15 9.51 0.68
C ALA A 185 16.59 9.02 -0.67
N SER A 186 17.22 8.02 -1.30
CA SER A 186 16.74 7.41 -2.54
C SER A 186 15.40 6.68 -2.38
N LEU A 187 15.06 6.25 -1.15
CA LEU A 187 13.77 5.64 -0.81
C LEU A 187 12.68 6.68 -0.49
N GLY A 188 12.97 7.98 -0.63
CA GLY A 188 12.03 9.08 -0.38
C GLY A 188 11.91 9.48 1.09
N MET A 189 12.74 8.93 1.98
CA MET A 189 12.73 9.26 3.41
C MET A 189 13.34 10.65 3.65
N ARG A 190 12.94 11.28 4.77
CA ARG A 190 13.69 12.39 5.38
C ARG A 190 14.77 11.82 6.29
N VAL A 191 15.98 12.36 6.25
CA VAL A 191 17.12 11.79 6.96
C VAL A 191 17.71 12.82 7.91
N LEU A 192 17.79 12.48 9.19
CA LEU A 192 18.63 13.15 10.17
C LEU A 192 19.95 12.40 10.25
N CYS A 193 21.08 13.09 10.17
CA CYS A 193 22.38 12.43 10.31
C CYS A 193 23.39 13.25 11.10
N TRP A 194 24.32 12.54 11.73
CA TRP A 194 25.37 13.11 12.58
C TRP A 194 26.74 12.75 12.04
N GLU A 195 27.63 13.73 11.96
CA GLU A 195 29.01 13.54 11.53
C GLU A 195 29.90 14.60 12.16
N ILE A 196 31.04 14.20 12.73
CA ILE A 196 31.95 15.12 13.43
C ILE A 196 33.01 15.71 12.50
N ASN A 197 33.32 15.04 11.39
CA ASN A 197 34.33 15.48 10.44
C ASN A 197 33.74 16.47 9.42
N PRO A 198 34.17 17.75 9.39
CA PRO A 198 33.65 18.74 8.46
C PRO A 198 33.91 18.40 6.98
N TRP A 199 34.98 17.67 6.68
CA TRP A 199 35.25 17.22 5.30
C TRP A 199 34.25 16.17 4.84
N SER A 200 33.88 15.25 5.74
CA SER A 200 32.84 14.27 5.48
C SER A 200 31.49 14.94 5.22
N VAL A 201 31.11 15.92 6.07
CA VAL A 201 29.88 16.71 5.90
C VAL A 201 29.85 17.47 4.58
N GLU A 202 30.95 18.11 4.17
CA GLU A 202 31.02 18.79 2.87
C GLU A 202 30.93 17.79 1.70
N GLY A 203 31.55 16.61 1.83
CA GLY A 203 31.40 15.52 0.85
C GLY A 203 29.94 15.05 0.73
N LEU A 204 29.28 14.84 1.85
CA LEU A 204 27.86 14.49 1.93
C LEU A 204 26.99 15.58 1.28
N ARG A 205 27.24 16.87 1.59
CA ARG A 205 26.51 18.00 0.99
C ARG A 205 26.66 18.05 -0.53
N ARG A 206 27.89 17.92 -1.04
CA ARG A 206 28.13 17.88 -2.49
C ARG A 206 27.46 16.67 -3.15
N GLY A 207 27.54 15.50 -2.53
CA GLY A 207 26.88 14.29 -3.01
C GLY A 207 25.36 14.41 -3.04
N ALA A 208 24.75 15.00 -2.00
CA ALA A 208 23.31 15.25 -1.95
C ALA A 208 22.86 16.19 -3.08
N LEU A 209 23.56 17.30 -3.28
CA LEU A 209 23.27 18.25 -4.36
C LEU A 209 23.42 17.62 -5.75
N ALA A 210 24.45 16.79 -5.96
CA ALA A 210 24.65 16.07 -7.22
C ALA A 210 23.49 15.11 -7.54
N ASN A 211 22.88 14.52 -6.50
CA ASN A 211 21.70 13.67 -6.60
C ASN A 211 20.37 14.44 -6.60
N ARG A 212 20.41 15.78 -6.61
CA ARG A 212 19.23 16.68 -6.59
C ARG A 212 18.37 16.56 -5.32
N TRP A 213 18.97 16.18 -4.20
CA TRP A 213 18.31 16.22 -2.88
C TRP A 213 18.55 17.56 -2.19
N THR A 214 17.57 18.03 -1.43
CA THR A 214 17.73 19.19 -0.55
C THR A 214 18.47 18.79 0.72
N ILE A 215 19.45 19.60 1.12
CA ILE A 215 20.25 19.35 2.30
C ILE A 215 20.48 20.63 3.12
N ARG A 216 20.39 20.50 4.45
CA ARG A 216 20.84 21.49 5.41
C ARG A 216 22.01 20.97 6.24
N VAL A 217 23.06 21.77 6.36
CA VAL A 217 24.17 21.55 7.29
C VAL A 217 23.96 22.43 8.51
N VAL A 218 23.81 21.83 9.68
CA VAL A 218 23.67 22.54 10.96
C VAL A 218 25.01 22.50 11.69
N GLN A 219 25.56 23.67 12.04
CA GLN A 219 26.88 23.81 12.64
C GLN A 219 27.01 25.08 13.48
N GLY A 220 28.04 25.15 14.34
CA GLY A 220 28.34 26.33 15.14
C GLY A 220 27.18 26.71 16.06
N ASP A 221 26.85 28.00 16.12
CA ASP A 221 25.80 28.53 16.99
C ASP A 221 24.40 28.00 16.62
N GLU A 222 24.17 27.55 15.38
CA GLU A 222 22.90 26.93 15.00
C GLU A 222 22.59 25.68 15.82
N LEU A 223 23.61 24.96 16.30
CA LEU A 223 23.41 23.75 17.10
C LEU A 223 22.71 24.03 18.44
N GLN A 224 22.70 25.29 18.89
CA GLN A 224 22.00 25.73 20.09
C GLN A 224 20.50 25.97 19.86
N LEU A 225 20.05 26.02 18.60
CA LEU A 225 18.64 26.20 18.27
C LEU A 225 17.82 24.96 18.65
N PRO A 226 16.53 25.14 18.99
CA PRO A 226 15.59 24.05 19.15
C PRO A 226 15.57 23.11 17.95
N ALA A 227 15.49 21.80 18.19
CA ALA A 227 15.55 20.80 17.11
C ALA A 227 14.45 21.01 16.04
N GLU A 228 13.28 21.49 16.46
CA GLU A 228 12.16 21.82 15.57
C GLU A 228 12.49 22.94 14.56
N ASP A 229 13.22 23.96 14.98
CA ASP A 229 13.63 25.07 14.11
C ASP A 229 14.66 24.61 13.08
N LEU A 230 15.48 23.62 13.44
CA LEU A 230 16.51 23.05 12.59
C LEU A 230 15.96 22.23 11.43
N ILE A 231 14.76 21.66 11.57
CA ILE A 231 14.12 20.84 10.53
C ILE A 231 12.96 21.53 9.79
N ARG A 232 12.58 22.74 10.22
CA ARG A 232 11.44 23.50 9.68
C ARG A 232 11.60 23.86 8.20
N GLY A 233 12.84 23.93 7.70
CA GLY A 233 13.14 24.22 6.28
C GLY A 233 12.64 23.14 5.31
N GLY A 234 12.25 21.95 5.82
CA GLY A 234 11.67 20.89 5.00
C GLY A 234 12.71 20.16 4.14
N GLU A 235 14.00 20.34 4.41
CA GLU A 235 15.07 19.65 3.70
C GLU A 235 14.93 18.14 3.87
N GLN A 236 15.25 17.41 2.80
CA GLN A 236 15.21 15.97 2.79
C GLN A 236 16.31 15.39 3.68
N ILE A 237 17.50 16.01 3.69
CA ILE A 237 18.62 15.61 4.53
C ILE A 237 18.98 16.78 5.45
N VAL A 238 19.06 16.51 6.75
CA VAL A 238 19.62 17.44 7.74
C VAL A 238 20.82 16.77 8.39
N VAL A 239 22.00 17.34 8.19
CA VAL A 239 23.25 16.86 8.80
C VAL A 239 23.68 17.80 9.92
N PHE A 240 23.88 17.25 11.12
CA PHE A 240 24.43 17.97 12.26
C PHE A 240 25.95 17.72 12.28
N LEU A 241 26.73 18.79 12.10
CA LEU A 241 28.18 18.77 12.29
C LEU A 241 28.47 18.79 13.80
N GLU A 242 28.23 17.67 14.46
CA GLU A 242 28.36 17.51 15.91
C GLU A 242 28.59 16.03 16.28
N ASP A 243 28.92 15.78 17.55
CA ASP A 243 29.05 14.44 18.10
C ASP A 243 27.68 13.72 18.14
N ASN A 244 27.65 12.46 17.70
CA ASN A 244 26.43 11.66 17.63
C ASN A 244 25.81 11.34 19.01
N GLN A 245 26.53 11.53 20.11
CA GLN A 245 25.96 11.45 21.47
C GLN A 245 24.83 12.45 21.69
N LYS A 246 24.77 13.54 20.90
CA LYS A 246 23.67 14.52 20.93
C LYS A 246 22.39 14.04 20.23
N ALA A 247 22.47 12.99 19.41
CA ALA A 247 21.38 12.56 18.55
C ALA A 247 20.11 12.18 19.33
N LEU A 248 20.25 11.40 20.40
CA LEU A 248 19.10 10.94 21.19
C LEU A 248 18.30 12.10 21.79
N GLY A 249 18.99 13.14 22.28
CA GLY A 249 18.35 14.34 22.82
C GLY A 249 17.54 15.09 21.76
N ARG A 250 18.14 15.29 20.57
CA ARG A 250 17.46 15.95 19.45
C ARG A 250 16.26 15.15 18.94
N ILE A 251 16.41 13.84 18.76
CA ILE A 251 15.33 12.96 18.30
C ILE A 251 14.15 12.98 19.28
N ARG A 252 14.41 12.90 20.59
CA ARG A 252 13.37 12.99 21.62
C ARG A 252 12.65 14.33 21.60
N SER A 253 13.39 15.42 21.42
CA SER A 253 12.80 16.77 21.30
C SER A 253 11.88 16.88 20.07
N LEU A 254 12.27 16.28 18.93
CA LEU A 254 11.45 16.25 17.72
C LEU A 254 10.20 15.38 17.84
N GLN A 255 10.31 14.25 18.56
CA GLN A 255 9.17 13.38 18.84
C GLN A 255 8.17 14.05 19.78
N ALA A 256 8.65 14.76 20.80
CA ALA A 256 7.81 15.47 21.76
C ALA A 256 7.01 16.63 21.12
N SER A 257 7.59 17.31 20.13
CA SER A 257 6.93 18.37 19.36
C SER A 257 6.00 17.86 18.27
N GLY A 258 5.93 16.54 18.02
CA GLY A 258 5.18 15.95 16.92
C GLY A 258 5.76 16.23 15.53
N SER A 259 6.98 16.78 15.46
CA SER A 259 7.63 17.22 14.22
C SER A 259 8.42 16.11 13.52
N ALA A 260 8.86 15.09 14.27
CA ALA A 260 9.20 13.79 13.71
C ALA A 260 7.99 12.88 13.90
N GLY A 261 7.40 12.42 12.79
CA GLY A 261 6.18 11.62 12.79
C GLY A 261 6.21 10.54 13.86
N ARG A 262 5.06 10.29 14.50
CA ARG A 262 4.89 9.13 15.39
C ARG A 262 5.50 7.93 14.67
N SER A 263 6.48 7.29 15.29
CA SER A 263 6.85 5.93 14.93
C SER A 263 5.55 5.18 14.73
N GLY A 264 5.35 4.56 13.57
CA GLY A 264 4.12 3.87 13.24
C GLY A 264 3.80 2.85 14.33
N THR A 265 3.04 3.26 15.34
CA THR A 265 2.39 2.39 16.30
C THR A 265 1.15 1.88 15.60
N SER A 266 1.36 1.05 14.59
CA SER A 266 0.48 -0.07 14.32
C SER A 266 1.39 -1.29 14.25
N THR A 267 1.26 -2.13 15.29
CA THR A 267 1.67 -3.55 15.34
C THR A 267 3.01 -3.92 16.03
N VAL A 268 3.93 -3.02 16.37
CA VAL A 268 5.18 -3.42 17.09
C VAL A 268 5.05 -3.34 18.63
N GLY A 269 4.04 -2.62 19.15
CA GLY A 269 3.90 -2.35 20.59
C GLY A 269 3.47 -3.53 21.48
N SER A 270 3.04 -4.66 20.93
CA SER A 270 2.54 -5.81 21.69
C SER A 270 3.60 -6.85 22.04
N TYR A 271 4.81 -6.81 21.45
CA TYR A 271 5.79 -7.88 21.64
C TYR A 271 6.81 -7.65 22.78
N LEU A 272 6.91 -6.43 23.32
CA LEU A 272 7.85 -6.12 24.41
C LEU A 272 7.23 -6.14 25.82
N ARG A 273 5.92 -6.40 25.95
CA ARG A 273 5.25 -6.52 27.26
C ARG A 273 5.09 -7.95 27.77
N ALA A 274 5.43 -8.96 26.96
CA ALA A 274 5.27 -10.38 27.29
C ALA A 274 6.55 -11.07 27.83
N LYS A 275 7.69 -10.37 27.94
CA LYS A 275 8.96 -10.94 28.43
C LYS A 275 9.43 -10.43 29.80
N GLN A 276 8.57 -9.76 30.56
CA GLN A 276 8.92 -9.22 31.89
C GLN A 276 8.07 -9.77 33.06
N LEU A 277 7.34 -10.86 32.84
CA LEU A 277 6.64 -11.62 33.88
C LEU A 277 6.94 -13.10 33.70
N GLY A 278 8.12 -13.51 34.18
CA GLY A 278 8.57 -14.88 34.22
C GLY A 278 9.60 -15.04 35.33
N SER A 279 9.14 -14.92 36.58
CA SER A 279 9.95 -15.30 37.74
C SER A 279 10.25 -16.80 37.66
N PRO A 280 11.49 -17.24 37.96
CA PRO A 280 11.82 -18.65 38.00
C PRO A 280 11.17 -19.34 39.22
N PRO A 281 10.72 -20.60 39.12
CA PRO A 281 10.30 -21.35 40.28
C PRO A 281 11.50 -21.61 41.20
N GLY A 282 11.29 -21.36 42.49
CA GLY A 282 12.25 -21.63 43.55
C GLY A 282 12.55 -23.12 43.72
N THR A 283 13.72 -23.35 44.32
CA THR A 283 14.31 -24.58 44.86
C THR A 283 13.33 -25.63 45.36
#